data_AF-A0A2J2H9E7-F1
#
_entry.id   AF-A0A2J2H9E7-F1
#
_cell.length_a   1.000
_cell.length_b   1.000
_cell.length_c   1.000
_cell.angle_alpha   90.00
_cell.angle_beta   90.00
_cell.angle_gamma   90.00
#
_symmetry.space_group_name_H-M   'P 1'
#
loop_
_entity.id
_entity.type
_entity.pdbx_description
1 polymer ?
#
loop_
_entity_poly.entity_id
_entity_poly.type
_entity_poly.pdbx_seq_one_letter_code
_entity_poly.pdbx_strand_id
1 'polypeptide(L)'
;MIIKSDDLVTVKPAEVPLNSGHVVMYLRKQIVEMSDGELVGLARDVKELIAKMKRAYRPEAYNVVLWDDKVEIVPRWCGDVSFNAFYGLKTTPQTPSMIFESYR
;
A
#
# COMPACT_ATOMS: atom_id res chain seq x y z
N MET A 1 -12.86 -4.36 3.38
CA MET A 1 -12.86 -3.76 2.02
C MET A 1 -11.67 -4.31 1.26
N ILE A 2 -11.88 -4.93 0.09
CA ILE A 2 -10.85 -5.63 -0.68
C ILE A 2 -10.71 -4.94 -2.03
N ILE A 3 -9.53 -4.40 -2.33
CA ILE A 3 -9.21 -3.72 -3.60
C ILE A 3 -8.90 -4.74 -4.70
N LYS A 4 -8.16 -5.80 -4.34
CA LYS A 4 -7.77 -6.92 -5.21
C LYS A 4 -7.62 -8.16 -4.34
N SER A 5 -8.01 -9.31 -4.85
CA SER A 5 -7.69 -10.61 -4.25
C SER A 5 -7.46 -11.62 -5.35
N ASP A 6 -6.38 -12.36 -5.25
CA ASP A 6 -6.03 -13.47 -6.12
C ASP A 6 -5.36 -14.58 -5.28
N ASP A 7 -4.73 -15.53 -5.98
CA ASP A 7 -4.08 -16.70 -5.39
C ASP A 7 -2.81 -16.36 -4.62
N LEU A 8 -2.17 -15.22 -4.89
CA LEU A 8 -0.94 -14.80 -4.21
C LEU A 8 -1.21 -13.80 -3.08
N VAL A 9 -2.13 -12.87 -3.31
CA VAL A 9 -2.28 -11.70 -2.44
C VAL A 9 -3.72 -11.27 -2.22
N THR A 10 -3.94 -10.56 -1.12
CA THR A 10 -5.15 -9.78 -0.86
C THR A 10 -4.76 -8.34 -0.53
N VAL A 11 -5.19 -7.40 -1.36
CA VAL A 11 -4.92 -5.97 -1.19
C VAL A 11 -6.09 -5.29 -0.49
N LYS A 12 -5.80 -4.55 0.56
CA LYS A 12 -6.76 -3.74 1.32
C LYS A 12 -6.17 -2.36 1.59
N PRO A 13 -7.00 -1.32 1.82
CA PRO A 13 -6.52 -0.10 2.46
C PRO A 13 -5.88 -0.46 3.82
N ALA A 14 -4.84 0.27 4.22
CA ALA A 14 -4.32 0.15 5.57
C ALA A 14 -5.40 0.52 6.59
N GLU A 15 -5.48 -0.23 7.69
CA GLU A 15 -6.46 0.04 8.75
C GLU A 15 -6.19 1.39 9.43
N VAL A 16 -4.92 1.70 9.66
CA VAL A 16 -4.43 3.00 10.14
C VAL A 16 -3.49 3.57 9.08
N PRO A 17 -4.00 4.32 8.08
CA PRO A 17 -3.20 4.78 6.96
C PRO A 17 -2.24 5.89 7.37
N LEU A 18 -0.95 5.73 7.03
CA LEU A 18 0.05 6.76 7.24
C LEU A 18 -0.20 7.97 6.32
N ASN A 19 -0.58 7.73 5.07
CA ASN A 19 -0.96 8.74 4.09
C ASN A 19 -2.23 8.29 3.36
N SER A 20 -2.94 9.24 2.74
CA SER A 20 -4.02 8.92 1.80
C SER A 20 -3.50 8.03 0.69
N GLY A 21 -4.20 6.94 0.43
CA GLY A 21 -3.79 5.93 -0.55
C GLY A 21 -2.87 4.83 -0.01
N HIS A 22 -2.55 4.80 1.29
CA HIS A 22 -1.80 3.70 1.90
C HIS A 22 -2.58 2.38 1.79
N VAL A 23 -1.96 1.39 1.17
CA VAL A 23 -2.51 0.04 0.96
C VAL A 23 -1.56 -1.02 1.48
N VAL A 24 -2.14 -2.12 1.95
CA VAL A 24 -1.43 -3.31 2.43
C VAL A 24 -1.82 -4.48 1.54
N MET A 25 -0.81 -5.16 1.02
CA MET A 25 -0.91 -6.39 0.24
C MET A 25 -0.54 -7.56 1.16
N TYR A 26 -1.55 -8.24 1.69
CA TYR A 26 -1.37 -9.43 2.52
C TYR A 26 -1.06 -10.63 1.64
N LEU A 27 0.01 -11.34 1.96
CA LEU A 27 0.47 -12.49 1.19
C LEU A 27 -0.21 -13.77 1.68
N ARG A 28 -0.55 -14.67 0.75
CA ARG A 28 -1.10 -16.00 1.11
C ARG A 28 -0.03 -16.95 1.66
N LYS A 29 1.23 -16.64 1.40
CA LYS A 29 2.43 -17.40 1.76
C LYS A 29 3.51 -16.41 2.17
N GLN A 30 4.41 -16.80 3.08
CA GLN A 30 5.52 -15.92 3.44
C GLN A 30 6.47 -15.72 2.25
N ILE A 31 7.06 -14.52 2.12
CA ILE A 31 7.98 -14.19 1.01
C ILE A 31 9.11 -15.22 0.91
N VAL A 32 9.67 -15.63 2.05
CA VAL A 32 10.81 -16.56 2.11
C VAL A 32 10.48 -17.96 1.60
N GLU A 33 9.20 -18.32 1.53
CA GLU A 33 8.74 -19.62 1.05
C GLU A 33 8.28 -19.55 -0.42
N MET A 34 8.18 -18.35 -1.01
CA MET A 34 7.75 -18.19 -2.40
C MET A 34 8.80 -18.71 -3.38
N SER A 35 8.34 -19.40 -4.42
CA SER A 35 9.15 -19.73 -5.59
C SER A 35 9.47 -18.48 -6.41
N ASP A 36 10.50 -18.56 -7.26
CA ASP A 36 10.87 -17.45 -8.16
C ASP A 36 9.69 -16.98 -9.03
N GLY A 37 8.85 -17.91 -9.50
CA GLY A 37 7.65 -17.58 -10.28
C GLY A 37 6.63 -16.77 -9.48
N GLU A 38 6.42 -17.13 -8.20
CA GLU A 38 5.54 -16.41 -7.28
C GLU A 38 6.11 -15.02 -6.95
N LEU A 39 7.43 -14.91 -6.77
CA LEU A 39 8.12 -13.63 -6.54
C LEU A 39 8.00 -12.69 -7.75
N VAL A 40 8.12 -13.21 -8.97
CA VAL A 40 7.87 -12.44 -10.21
C VAL A 40 6.41 -12.00 -10.29
N GLY A 41 5.47 -12.87 -9.90
CA GLY A 41 4.05 -12.55 -9.77
C GLY A 41 3.80 -11.39 -8.81
N LEU A 42 4.34 -11.49 -7.59
CA LEU A 42 4.27 -10.46 -6.57
C LEU A 42 4.84 -9.12 -7.06
N ALA A 43 6.01 -9.13 -7.71
CA ALA A 43 6.62 -7.93 -8.26
C ALA A 43 5.74 -7.27 -9.34
N ARG A 44 5.03 -8.06 -10.15
CA ARG A 44 4.04 -7.56 -11.12
C ARG A 44 2.85 -6.93 -10.41
N ASP A 45 2.31 -7.58 -9.38
CA ASP A 45 1.17 -7.07 -8.61
C ASP A 45 1.49 -5.76 -7.90
N VAL A 46 2.70 -5.65 -7.32
CA VAL A 46 3.20 -4.39 -6.73
C VAL A 46 3.28 -3.29 -7.79
N LYS A 47 3.81 -3.57 -8.99
CA LYS A 47 3.86 -2.58 -10.09
C LYS A 47 2.47 -2.14 -10.54
N GLU A 48 1.53 -3.07 -10.68
CA GLU A 48 0.13 -2.75 -11.04
C GLU A 48 -0.53 -1.85 -10.00
N LEU A 49 -0.32 -2.16 -8.71
CA LEU A 49 -0.88 -1.38 -7.60
C LEU A 49 -0.27 0.03 -7.55
N ILE A 50 1.04 0.17 -7.75
CA ILE A 50 1.70 1.47 -7.88
C ILE A 50 1.15 2.26 -9.07
N ALA A 51 0.90 1.61 -10.20
CA ALA A 51 0.31 2.28 -11.36
C ALA A 51 -1.11 2.79 -11.07
N LYS A 52 -1.94 2.02 -10.35
CA LYS A 52 -3.25 2.48 -9.87
C LYS A 52 -3.11 3.67 -8.91
N MET A 53 -2.22 3.56 -7.93
CA MET A 53 -1.92 4.61 -6.95
C MET A 53 -1.51 5.91 -7.63
N LYS A 54 -0.63 5.85 -8.64
CA LYS A 54 -0.21 7.03 -9.41
C LYS A 54 -1.37 7.72 -10.13
N ARG A 55 -2.33 6.96 -10.67
CA ARG A 55 -3.51 7.53 -11.32
C ARG A 55 -4.46 8.20 -10.34
N ALA A 56 -4.73 7.56 -9.20
CA ALA A 56 -5.67 8.05 -8.20
C ALA A 56 -5.13 9.26 -7.41
N TYR A 57 -3.85 9.22 -7.03
CA TYR A 57 -3.28 10.15 -6.05
C TYR A 57 -2.21 11.09 -6.61
N ARG A 58 -1.55 10.74 -7.73
CA ARG A 58 -0.40 11.48 -8.30
C ARG A 58 0.67 11.85 -7.25
N PRO A 59 1.19 10.87 -6.48
CA PRO A 59 2.24 11.15 -5.52
C PRO A 59 3.58 11.46 -6.21
N GLU A 60 4.45 12.20 -5.54
CA GLU A 60 5.80 12.52 -6.01
C GLU A 60 6.72 11.29 -5.91
N ALA A 61 6.49 10.45 -4.90
CA ALA A 61 7.22 9.21 -4.69
C ALA A 61 6.36 8.16 -3.98
N TYR A 62 6.94 6.99 -3.68
CA TYR A 62 6.29 5.95 -2.88
C TYR A 62 7.34 5.17 -2.11
N ASN A 63 6.96 4.68 -0.92
CA ASN A 63 7.72 3.67 -0.20
C ASN A 63 7.05 2.31 -0.38
N VAL A 64 7.88 1.28 -0.55
CA VAL A 64 7.46 -0.13 -0.50
C VAL A 64 8.19 -0.76 0.67
N VAL A 65 7.44 -1.28 1.64
CA VAL A 65 7.99 -1.97 2.81
C VAL A 65 7.62 -3.44 2.70
N LEU A 66 8.64 -4.29 2.72
CA LEU A 66 8.49 -5.74 2.65
C LEU A 66 8.54 -6.31 4.07
N TRP A 67 7.54 -7.10 4.41
CA TRP A 67 7.48 -7.95 5.60
C TRP A 67 7.35 -9.40 5.14
N ASP A 68 7.51 -10.36 6.05
CA ASP A 68 7.41 -11.78 5.68
C ASP A 68 6.02 -12.13 5.13
N ASP A 69 4.95 -11.56 5.69
CA ASP A 69 3.55 -11.90 5.39
C ASP A 69 2.77 -10.80 4.67
N LYS A 70 3.37 -9.63 4.43
CA LYS A 70 2.71 -8.50 3.78
C LYS A 70 3.68 -7.53 3.10
N VAL A 71 3.16 -6.76 2.16
CA VAL A 71 3.84 -5.64 1.53
C VAL A 71 3.02 -4.37 1.74
N GLU A 72 3.62 -3.33 2.30
CA GLU A 72 2.97 -2.02 2.47
C GLU A 72 3.45 -1.06 1.40
N ILE A 73 2.51 -0.34 0.77
CA ILE A 73 2.84 0.68 -0.24
C ILE A 73 2.24 2.01 0.19
N VAL A 74 3.12 2.97 0.46
CA VAL A 74 2.76 4.30 0.97
C VAL A 74 3.09 5.36 -0.08
N PRO A 75 2.10 6.07 -0.65
CA PRO A 75 2.35 7.22 -1.52
C PRO A 75 2.95 8.38 -0.72
N ARG A 76 3.87 9.15 -1.31
CA ARG A 76 4.62 10.22 -0.65
C ARG A 76 4.53 11.54 -1.41
N TRP A 77 4.52 12.64 -0.65
CA TRP A 77 4.63 14.01 -1.14
C TRP A 77 5.62 14.81 -0.30
N CYS A 78 6.25 15.81 -0.88
CA CYS A 78 7.04 16.78 -0.13
C CYS A 78 6.17 17.43 0.94
N GLY A 79 6.64 17.42 2.20
CA GLY A 79 5.90 17.97 3.32
C GLY A 79 4.68 17.15 3.77
N ASP A 80 4.56 15.87 3.37
CA ASP A 80 3.51 14.97 3.85
C ASP A 80 3.62 14.55 5.33
N VAL A 81 4.57 15.16 6.03
CA VAL A 81 4.74 15.12 7.48
C VAL A 81 4.78 16.58 7.95
N SER A 82 3.84 16.95 8.81
CA SER A 82 3.78 18.28 9.42
C SER A 82 4.42 18.29 10.81
N PHE A 83 4.44 19.45 11.46
CA PHE A 83 4.94 19.63 12.83
C PHE A 83 4.26 18.69 13.86
N ASN A 84 3.07 18.16 13.56
CA ASN A 84 2.39 17.17 14.41
C ASN A 84 3.24 15.92 14.68
N ALA A 85 4.16 15.59 13.78
CA ALA A 85 5.06 14.44 13.95
C ALA A 85 6.02 14.59 15.13
N PHE A 86 6.32 15.81 15.58
CA PHE A 86 7.10 16.03 16.82
C PHE A 86 6.36 15.51 18.06
N TYR A 87 5.04 15.35 17.98
CA TYR A 87 4.21 14.76 19.02
C TYR A 87 3.88 13.28 18.75
N GLY A 88 4.52 12.65 17.77
CA GLY A 88 4.21 11.29 17.35
C GLY A 88 2.86 11.16 16.63
N LEU A 89 2.27 12.26 16.18
CA LEU A 89 0.97 12.29 15.52
C LEU A 89 1.12 12.46 14.00
N LYS A 90 0.25 11.78 13.25
CA LYS A 90 0.11 11.99 11.81
C LYS A 90 -1.34 12.17 11.43
N THR A 91 -1.63 13.27 10.73
CA THR A 91 -2.96 13.56 10.20
C THR A 91 -3.09 12.97 8.80
N THR A 92 -4.10 12.11 8.61
CA THR A 92 -4.43 11.54 7.30
C THR A 92 -5.86 11.95 6.93
N PRO A 93 -6.07 12.64 5.78
CA PRO A 93 -7.38 13.20 5.45
C PRO A 93 -8.38 12.19 4.88
N GLN A 94 -7.98 10.92 4.72
CA GLN A 94 -8.86 9.85 4.24
C GLN A 94 -8.94 8.69 5.24
N THR A 95 -10.15 8.20 5.45
CA THR A 95 -10.40 6.91 6.12
C THR A 95 -10.07 5.74 5.19
N PRO A 96 -9.90 4.51 5.73
CA PRO A 96 -9.75 3.31 4.90
C PRO A 96 -10.84 3.14 3.84
N SER A 97 -12.09 3.54 4.15
CA SER A 97 -13.21 3.46 3.21
C SER A 97 -13.08 4.45 2.05
N MET A 98 -12.65 5.68 2.33
CA MET A 98 -12.39 6.67 1.28
C MET A 98 -11.23 6.24 0.37
N ILE A 99 -10.21 5.60 0.95
CA ILE A 99 -9.10 5.02 0.18
C ILE A 99 -9.62 3.91 -0.72
N PHE A 100 -10.44 2.99 -0.20
CA PHE A 100 -11.03 1.92 -1.00
C PHE A 100 -11.78 2.46 -2.23
N GLU A 101 -12.65 3.46 -2.04
CA GLU A 101 -13.38 4.08 -3.15
C GLU A 101 -12.47 4.76 -4.18
N SER A 102 -11.31 5.28 -3.75
CA SER A 102 -10.34 5.92 -4.66
C SER A 102 -9.58 4.91 -5.55
N TYR A 103 -9.52 3.63 -5.15
CA TYR A 103 -8.85 2.56 -5.90
C TYR A 103 -9.79 1.69 -6.75
N ARG A 104 -11.10 1.85 -6.58
CA ARG A 104 -12.13 1.15 -7.35
C ARG A 104 -12.19 1.68 -8.78
#